data_AF-A0A937V5R0-F1
#
_entry.id   AF-A0A937V5R0-F1
#
_cell.length_a   1.000
_cell.length_b   1.000
_cell.length_c   1.000
_cell.angle_alpha   90.00
_cell.angle_beta   90.00
_cell.angle_gamma   90.00
#
_symmetry.space_group_name_H-M   'P 1'
#
loop_
_entity.id
_entity.type
_entity.pdbx_description
1 polymer ?
#
loop_
_entity_poly.entity_id
_entity_poly.type
_entity_poly.pdbx_seq_one_letter_code
_entity_poly.pdbx_strand_id
1 'polypeptide(L)'
;ASWDTAAGYGDRWDSPADYLSMLEARLRLMHRLLAPTGTLFVHLDWHASAYARVLLDEIFGADRLLNEIAWVYHGPSPILRAFNRKHDTLLAYSKSAGYVFNSAAVRVPYDPETVKTFRSSAKAGFGKIPDLQRGKVPEDWWYFPVVARLHGERTGYPTQKPEALLERIVLASSPPNGLVGDFFCGSGTTLACAERLGREWIGCDAHPLAIQVAHRRLLLQDGCRPYRIESDDPQPATLKAVAAVERRGSQVGVRLDGVLPRGRRTPSLEEIDFWEVDWDYTGGVFHSQSQAIRPWRSSELPSRLERRLSSRRRRRLAVRVVARDGRLGLLTLRA
;
A
#
# COMPACT_ATOMS: atom_id res chain seq x y z
N ALA A 1 -28.16 -9.83 9.33
CA ALA A 1 -27.67 -8.58 9.97
C ALA A 1 -27.04 -7.74 8.87
N SER A 2 -27.70 -6.65 8.47
CA SER A 2 -27.15 -5.70 7.51
C SER A 2 -26.07 -4.88 8.22
N TRP A 3 -24.82 -5.28 8.07
CA TRP A 3 -23.72 -4.44 8.48
C TRP A 3 -23.64 -3.28 7.49
N ASP A 4 -23.80 -2.06 7.98
CA ASP A 4 -23.36 -0.88 7.24
C ASP A 4 -21.83 -0.95 7.14
N THR A 5 -21.34 -1.33 5.96
CA THR A 5 -19.92 -1.22 5.63
C THR A 5 -19.55 0.26 5.74
N ALA A 6 -18.44 0.56 6.42
CA ALA A 6 -17.87 1.91 6.43
C ALA A 6 -17.84 2.46 4.99
N ALA A 7 -18.12 3.76 4.80
CA ALA A 7 -18.11 4.39 3.48
C ALA A 7 -16.85 3.97 2.70
N GLY A 8 -17.03 3.08 1.73
CA GLY A 8 -15.91 2.35 1.16
C GLY A 8 -16.40 1.39 0.09
N TYR A 9 -15.86 1.61 -1.11
CA TYR A 9 -15.68 0.72 -2.26
C TYR A 9 -16.94 -0.03 -2.71
N GLY A 10 -17.32 0.12 -3.98
CA GLY A 10 -18.35 -0.69 -4.65
C GLY A 10 -17.90 -2.14 -4.84
N ASP A 11 -17.47 -2.77 -3.76
CA ASP A 11 -16.93 -4.12 -3.63
C ASP A 11 -18.12 -5.05 -3.37
N ARG A 12 -19.06 -5.08 -4.32
CA ARG A 12 -20.21 -5.99 -4.33
C ARG A 12 -20.43 -6.49 -5.74
N TRP A 13 -20.63 -7.79 -5.86
CA TRP A 13 -20.87 -8.50 -7.11
C TRP A 13 -22.20 -9.21 -7.00
N ASP A 14 -22.94 -9.21 -8.10
CA ASP A 14 -24.26 -9.84 -8.16
C ASP A 14 -24.13 -11.37 -8.04
N SER A 15 -22.99 -11.94 -8.44
CA SER A 15 -22.67 -13.35 -8.28
C SER A 15 -21.18 -13.62 -8.05
N PRO A 16 -20.81 -14.80 -7.53
CA PRO A 16 -19.41 -15.26 -7.50
C PRO A 16 -18.76 -15.30 -8.89
N ALA A 17 -19.54 -15.57 -9.95
CA ALA A 17 -19.03 -15.60 -11.31
C ALA A 17 -18.60 -14.20 -11.80
N ASP A 18 -19.32 -13.15 -11.42
CA ASP A 18 -18.95 -11.77 -11.77
C ASP A 18 -17.66 -11.35 -11.06
N TYR A 19 -17.49 -11.77 -9.80
CA TYR A 19 -16.25 -11.56 -9.05
C TYR A 19 -15.06 -12.26 -9.71
N LEU A 20 -15.23 -13.52 -10.10
CA LEU A 20 -14.20 -14.29 -10.77
C LEU A 20 -13.87 -13.73 -12.15
N SER A 21 -14.86 -13.27 -12.92
CA SER A 21 -14.66 -12.61 -14.22
C SER A 21 -13.88 -11.31 -14.07
N MET A 22 -14.21 -10.50 -13.05
CA MET A 22 -13.44 -9.32 -12.70
C MET A 22 -11.99 -9.68 -12.40
N LEU A 23 -11.77 -10.67 -11.53
CA LEU A 23 -10.45 -11.10 -11.08
C LEU A 23 -9.61 -11.68 -12.23
N GLU A 24 -10.16 -12.58 -13.04
CA GLU A 24 -9.49 -13.24 -14.15
C GLU A 24 -8.89 -12.23 -15.15
N ALA A 25 -9.68 -11.23 -15.54
CA ALA A 25 -9.23 -10.19 -16.47
C ALA A 25 -7.97 -9.47 -15.95
N ARG A 26 -7.90 -9.19 -14.64
CA ARG A 26 -6.69 -8.58 -14.03
C ARG A 26 -5.56 -9.60 -13.91
N LEU A 27 -5.83 -10.82 -13.46
CA LEU A 27 -4.80 -11.86 -13.28
C LEU A 27 -4.07 -12.17 -14.59
N ARG A 28 -4.78 -12.22 -15.73
CA ARG A 28 -4.15 -12.40 -17.05
C ARG A 28 -3.22 -11.24 -17.41
N LEU A 29 -3.61 -9.99 -17.10
CA LEU A 29 -2.75 -8.83 -17.31
C LEU A 29 -1.53 -8.85 -16.38
N MET A 30 -1.72 -9.17 -15.11
CA MET A 30 -0.62 -9.31 -14.14
C MET A 30 0.37 -10.39 -14.57
N HIS A 31 -0.11 -11.56 -15.01
CA HIS A 31 0.74 -12.61 -15.56
C HIS A 31 1.55 -12.13 -16.77
N ARG A 32 0.93 -11.38 -17.68
CA ARG A 32 1.62 -10.78 -18.84
C ARG A 32 2.73 -9.81 -18.42
N LEU A 33 2.46 -8.94 -17.44
CA LEU A 33 3.40 -7.91 -16.95
C LEU A 33 4.54 -8.49 -16.09
N LEU A 34 4.30 -9.61 -15.41
CA LEU A 34 5.28 -10.20 -14.49
C LEU A 34 6.56 -10.62 -15.25
N ALA A 35 7.74 -10.36 -14.69
CA ALA A 35 9.00 -10.82 -15.30
C ALA A 35 9.07 -12.36 -15.27
N PRO A 36 9.85 -13.02 -16.16
CA PRO A 36 10.05 -14.48 -16.10
C PRO A 36 10.50 -14.99 -14.74
N THR A 37 11.23 -14.15 -13.99
CA THR A 37 11.73 -14.43 -12.64
C THR A 37 10.77 -14.01 -11.51
N GLY A 38 9.60 -13.49 -11.85
CA GLY A 38 8.66 -12.89 -10.91
C GLY A 38 7.69 -13.89 -10.28
N THR A 39 7.17 -13.48 -9.12
CA THR A 39 6.19 -14.24 -8.33
C THR A 39 4.95 -13.38 -8.09
N LEU A 40 3.77 -13.96 -8.26
CA LEU A 40 2.48 -13.37 -7.90
C LEU A 40 2.03 -13.93 -6.54
N PHE A 41 1.53 -13.05 -5.67
CA PHE A 41 0.84 -13.42 -4.44
C PHE A 41 -0.60 -12.93 -4.49
N VAL A 42 -1.56 -13.82 -4.22
CA VAL A 42 -3.00 -13.47 -4.20
C VAL A 42 -3.56 -13.79 -2.82
N HIS A 43 -3.99 -12.75 -2.10
CA HIS A 43 -4.64 -12.86 -0.79
C HIS A 43 -6.15 -13.05 -0.94
N LEU A 44 -6.68 -14.10 -0.34
CA LEU A 44 -8.10 -14.48 -0.41
C LEU A 44 -8.55 -15.05 0.92
N ASP A 45 -9.83 -14.88 1.22
CA ASP A 45 -10.47 -15.60 2.30
C ASP A 45 -10.96 -16.99 1.85
N TRP A 46 -11.64 -17.68 2.75
CA TRP A 46 -12.17 -19.03 2.51
C TRP A 46 -13.29 -19.08 1.45
N HIS A 47 -13.94 -17.96 1.10
CA HIS A 47 -15.02 -17.97 0.12
C HIS A 47 -14.48 -18.11 -1.32
N ALA A 48 -13.35 -17.48 -1.60
CA ALA A 48 -12.83 -17.32 -2.97
C ALA A 48 -11.54 -18.10 -3.27
N SER A 49 -10.78 -18.50 -2.25
CA SER A 49 -9.46 -19.15 -2.41
C SER A 49 -9.46 -20.35 -3.36
N ALA A 50 -10.40 -21.29 -3.20
CA ALA A 50 -10.48 -22.47 -4.07
C ALA A 50 -10.80 -22.14 -5.53
N TYR A 51 -11.66 -21.15 -5.79
CA TYR A 51 -12.02 -20.75 -7.15
C TYR A 51 -10.89 -20.00 -7.84
N ALA A 52 -10.27 -19.06 -7.14
CA ALA A 52 -9.12 -18.33 -7.68
C ALA A 52 -7.93 -19.25 -7.93
N ARG A 53 -7.78 -20.29 -7.11
CA ARG A 53 -6.77 -21.33 -7.32
C ARG A 53 -6.91 -21.99 -8.69
N VAL A 54 -8.13 -22.42 -9.04
CA VAL A 54 -8.39 -23.03 -10.35
C VAL A 54 -8.09 -22.06 -11.49
N LEU A 55 -8.49 -20.77 -11.36
CA LEU A 55 -8.17 -19.76 -12.36
C LEU A 55 -6.65 -19.53 -12.52
N LEU A 56 -5.91 -19.49 -11.42
CA LEU A 56 -4.46 -19.33 -11.45
C LEU A 56 -3.76 -20.54 -12.07
N ASP A 57 -4.23 -21.76 -11.81
CA ASP A 57 -3.73 -22.97 -12.47
C ASP A 57 -3.94 -22.93 -14.00
N GLU A 58 -5.05 -22.36 -14.48
CA GLU A 58 -5.28 -22.16 -15.91
C GLU A 58 -4.35 -21.09 -16.52
N ILE A 59 -4.12 -19.99 -15.79
CA ILE A 59 -3.33 -18.85 -16.28
C ILE A 59 -1.82 -19.13 -16.25
N PHE A 60 -1.33 -19.72 -15.15
CA PHE A 60 0.10 -19.94 -14.91
C PHE A 60 0.54 -21.39 -15.23
N GLY A 61 -0.37 -22.35 -15.13
CA GLY A 61 -0.05 -23.78 -15.08
C GLY A 61 -0.04 -24.30 -13.64
N ALA A 62 -0.62 -25.49 -13.43
CA ALA A 62 -0.74 -26.09 -12.09
C ALA A 62 0.61 -26.39 -11.43
N ASP A 63 1.66 -26.62 -12.23
CA ASP A 63 3.03 -26.86 -11.80
C ASP A 63 3.78 -25.57 -11.38
N ARG A 64 3.13 -24.41 -11.52
CA ARG A 64 3.70 -23.10 -11.15
C ARG A 64 3.30 -22.61 -9.76
N LEU A 65 2.38 -23.30 -9.09
CA LEU A 65 2.14 -23.05 -7.68
C LEU A 65 3.42 -23.33 -6.88
N LEU A 66 3.87 -22.32 -6.13
CA LEU A 66 4.95 -22.47 -5.16
C LEU A 66 4.41 -22.92 -3.82
N ASN A 67 3.45 -22.18 -3.28
CA ASN A 67 2.85 -22.46 -1.98
C ASN A 67 1.40 -21.97 -1.92
N GLU A 68 0.62 -22.69 -1.13
CA GLU A 68 -0.62 -22.18 -0.53
C GLU A 68 -0.32 -21.83 0.92
N ILE A 69 -0.12 -20.55 1.19
CA ILE A 69 0.33 -20.07 2.49
C ILE A 69 -0.88 -19.72 3.36
N ALA A 70 -0.96 -20.29 4.56
CA ALA A 70 -1.96 -19.94 5.56
C ALA A 70 -1.47 -18.73 6.38
N TRP A 71 -2.04 -17.55 6.16
CA TRP A 71 -1.80 -16.40 7.03
C TRP A 71 -2.70 -16.48 8.26
N VAL A 72 -2.12 -16.88 9.39
CA VAL A 72 -2.80 -17.11 10.67
C VAL A 72 -2.74 -15.86 11.55
N TYR A 73 -3.84 -15.58 12.24
CA TYR A 73 -3.96 -14.46 13.18
C TYR A 73 -4.91 -14.78 14.34
N HIS A 74 -4.75 -14.04 15.43
CA HIS A 74 -5.63 -14.13 16.60
C HIS A 74 -6.67 -13.01 16.64
N GLY A 75 -7.72 -13.22 17.42
CA GLY A 75 -8.74 -12.22 17.71
C GLY A 75 -10.03 -12.87 18.21
N PRO A 76 -10.96 -12.10 18.77
CA PRO A 76 -12.27 -12.63 19.15
C PRO A 76 -12.99 -13.21 17.92
N SER A 77 -13.85 -14.19 18.15
CA SER A 77 -14.76 -14.72 17.12
C SER A 77 -16.07 -15.10 17.78
N PRO A 78 -17.22 -14.65 17.26
CA PRO A 78 -18.54 -14.98 17.80
C PRO A 78 -19.06 -16.34 17.32
N ILE A 79 -18.25 -17.14 16.62
CA ILE A 79 -18.68 -18.43 16.06
C ILE A 79 -18.80 -19.46 17.19
N LEU A 80 -20.00 -20.05 17.33
CA LEU A 80 -20.29 -21.06 18.36
C LEU A 80 -20.54 -22.46 17.80
N ARG A 81 -20.70 -22.59 16.47
CA ARG A 81 -21.13 -23.83 15.80
C ARG A 81 -20.09 -24.40 14.82
N ALA A 82 -18.88 -23.85 14.83
CA ALA A 82 -17.76 -24.31 14.01
C ALA A 82 -16.44 -23.83 14.62
N PHE A 83 -15.31 -24.34 14.13
CA PHE A 83 -14.01 -23.79 14.50
C PHE A 83 -13.88 -22.33 14.04
N ASN A 84 -13.20 -21.54 14.86
CA ASN A 84 -12.94 -20.14 14.55
C ASN A 84 -12.09 -20.05 13.29
N ARG A 85 -12.60 -19.35 12.27
CA ARG A 85 -11.85 -19.02 11.05
C ARG A 85 -10.78 -17.98 11.41
N LYS A 86 -9.53 -18.43 11.46
CA LYS A 86 -8.37 -17.66 11.96
C LYS A 86 -7.17 -17.69 11.03
N HIS A 87 -7.44 -17.95 9.75
CA HIS A 87 -6.48 -17.71 8.70
C HIS A 87 -7.18 -17.26 7.43
N ASP A 88 -6.42 -16.55 6.62
CA ASP A 88 -6.69 -16.34 5.20
C ASP A 88 -5.62 -17.08 4.37
N THR A 89 -5.86 -17.23 3.08
CA THR A 89 -4.97 -17.92 2.16
C THR A 89 -4.20 -16.92 1.29
N LEU A 90 -2.91 -17.17 1.12
CA LEU A 90 -2.03 -16.49 0.18
C LEU A 90 -1.56 -17.51 -0.86
N LEU A 91 -2.06 -17.40 -2.08
CA LEU A 91 -1.62 -18.24 -3.20
C LEU A 91 -0.38 -17.62 -3.83
N ALA A 92 0.73 -18.36 -3.83
CA ALA A 92 2.00 -17.92 -4.43
C ALA A 92 2.29 -18.68 -5.72
N TYR A 93 2.39 -17.96 -6.84
CA TYR A 93 2.67 -18.52 -8.17
C TYR A 93 3.91 -17.90 -8.79
N SER A 94 4.73 -18.74 -9.42
CA SER A 94 5.87 -18.28 -10.22
C SER A 94 5.49 -18.14 -11.68
N LYS A 95 6.05 -17.15 -12.39
CA LYS A 95 5.89 -17.10 -13.86
C LYS A 95 6.65 -18.24 -14.57
N SER A 96 7.78 -18.65 -14.01
CA SER A 96 8.61 -19.72 -14.56
C SER A 96 9.38 -20.45 -13.45
N ALA A 97 10.08 -21.53 -13.81
CA ALA A 97 10.95 -22.25 -12.89
C ALA A 97 12.13 -21.40 -12.38
N GLY A 98 12.51 -20.33 -13.08
CA GLY A 98 13.64 -19.45 -12.74
C GLY A 98 13.29 -18.28 -11.82
N TYR A 99 12.32 -18.44 -10.92
CA TYR A 99 11.85 -17.37 -10.04
C TYR A 99 12.87 -16.98 -8.96
N VAL A 100 12.75 -15.74 -8.47
CA VAL A 100 13.58 -15.24 -7.35
C VAL A 100 13.03 -15.74 -6.01
N PHE A 101 13.91 -16.34 -5.20
CA PHE A 101 13.63 -16.63 -3.79
C PHE A 101 14.85 -16.34 -2.89
N ASN A 102 14.83 -15.22 -2.19
CA ASN A 102 15.90 -14.78 -1.29
C ASN A 102 15.78 -15.44 0.09
N SER A 103 16.04 -16.75 0.16
CA SER A 103 15.85 -17.50 1.41
C SER A 103 16.56 -16.88 2.63
N ALA A 104 17.75 -16.31 2.43
CA ALA A 104 18.53 -15.65 3.49
C ALA A 104 17.81 -14.44 4.12
N ALA A 105 17.01 -13.71 3.34
CA ALA A 105 16.32 -12.49 3.80
C ALA A 105 15.08 -12.77 4.66
N VAL A 106 14.62 -14.03 4.70
CA VAL A 106 13.39 -14.42 5.41
C VAL A 106 13.62 -15.51 6.45
N ARG A 107 14.87 -15.89 6.72
CA ARG A 107 15.15 -16.92 7.73
C ARG A 107 14.69 -16.47 9.11
N VAL A 108 14.18 -17.42 9.87
CA VAL A 108 13.83 -17.26 11.27
C VAL A 108 14.69 -18.21 12.12
N PRO A 109 14.95 -17.86 13.40
CA PRO A 109 15.59 -18.78 14.32
C PRO A 109 14.82 -20.11 14.41
N TYR A 110 15.55 -21.19 14.67
CA TYR A 110 14.90 -22.44 15.07
C TYR A 110 14.19 -22.26 16.42
N ASP A 111 13.16 -23.07 16.64
CA ASP A 111 12.50 -23.13 17.94
C ASP A 111 13.54 -23.47 19.04
N PRO A 112 13.49 -22.83 20.22
CA PRO A 112 14.44 -23.07 21.30
C PRO A 112 14.56 -24.55 21.71
N GLU A 113 13.47 -25.32 21.71
CA GLU A 113 13.51 -26.76 22.04
C GLU A 113 14.17 -27.56 20.91
N THR A 114 14.02 -27.14 19.65
CA THR A 114 14.78 -27.72 18.53
C THR A 114 16.28 -27.49 18.73
N VAL A 115 16.68 -26.26 19.04
CA VAL A 115 18.10 -25.92 19.31
C VAL A 115 18.66 -26.75 20.47
N LYS A 116 17.89 -26.89 21.55
CA LYS A 116 18.25 -27.70 22.72
C LYS A 116 18.40 -29.19 22.37
N THR A 117 17.50 -29.72 21.55
CA THR A 117 17.54 -31.12 21.11
C THR A 117 18.79 -31.42 20.28
N PHE A 118 19.16 -30.53 19.35
CA PHE A 118 20.38 -30.72 18.56
C PHE A 118 21.66 -30.51 19.37
N ARG A 119 21.62 -29.68 20.43
CA ARG A 119 22.73 -29.57 21.39
C ARG A 119 22.89 -30.81 22.26
N SER A 120 21.80 -31.50 22.60
CA SER A 120 21.84 -32.71 23.42
C SER A 120 22.23 -33.97 22.65
N SER A 121 21.94 -34.03 21.34
CA SER A 121 22.34 -35.15 20.50
C SER A 121 22.53 -34.76 19.03
N ALA A 122 23.75 -34.95 18.53
CA ALA A 122 24.08 -34.84 17.11
C ALA A 122 23.30 -35.84 16.22
N LYS A 123 22.72 -36.90 16.80
CA LYS A 123 21.91 -37.90 16.08
C LYS A 123 20.44 -37.49 15.92
N ALA A 124 20.00 -36.39 16.55
CA ALA A 124 18.60 -35.96 16.55
C ALA A 124 18.03 -35.68 15.15
N GLY A 125 18.86 -35.31 14.17
CA GLY A 125 18.43 -35.03 12.80
C GLY A 125 18.66 -36.17 11.82
N PHE A 126 18.50 -37.43 12.25
CA PHE A 126 18.79 -38.61 11.40
C PHE A 126 20.21 -38.56 10.79
N GLY A 127 21.19 -38.13 11.61
CA GLY A 127 22.58 -37.97 11.20
C GLY A 127 22.92 -36.66 10.49
N LYS A 128 21.96 -35.74 10.31
CA LYS A 128 22.19 -34.39 9.77
C LYS A 128 22.07 -33.35 10.88
N ILE A 129 23.06 -32.47 10.99
CA ILE A 129 23.03 -31.33 11.91
C ILE A 129 22.75 -30.08 11.08
N PRO A 130 21.61 -29.39 11.27
CA PRO A 130 21.35 -28.15 10.58
C PRO A 130 22.23 -27.02 11.14
N ASP A 131 22.46 -26.00 10.34
CA ASP A 131 23.07 -24.75 10.81
C ASP A 131 22.06 -23.98 11.67
N LEU A 132 22.16 -24.17 12.99
CA LEU A 132 21.26 -23.57 13.97
C LEU A 132 21.41 -22.04 14.06
N GLN A 133 22.59 -21.50 13.72
CA GLN A 133 22.82 -20.05 13.74
C GLN A 133 22.21 -19.37 12.52
N ARG A 134 22.31 -20.01 11.34
CA ARG A 134 21.69 -19.51 10.11
C ARG A 134 20.17 -19.52 10.15
N GLY A 135 19.57 -20.39 10.97
CA GLY A 135 18.12 -20.52 11.09
C GLY A 135 17.48 -21.23 9.89
N LYS A 136 16.14 -21.27 9.88
CA LYS A 136 15.33 -21.95 8.86
C LYS A 136 14.55 -20.96 8.00
N VAL A 137 14.20 -21.36 6.78
CA VAL A 137 13.11 -20.70 6.06
C VAL A 137 11.82 -20.99 6.83
N PRO A 138 10.96 -20.00 7.07
CA PRO A 138 9.71 -20.20 7.79
C PRO A 138 8.82 -21.18 7.03
N GLU A 139 7.95 -21.86 7.77
CA GLU A 139 6.87 -22.67 7.21
C GLU A 139 5.92 -21.83 6.34
N ASP A 140 5.02 -22.46 5.61
CA ASP A 140 3.94 -21.83 4.85
C ASP A 140 2.68 -21.56 5.68
N TRP A 141 2.75 -21.66 7.01
CA TRP A 141 1.76 -21.09 7.92
C TRP A 141 2.39 -19.91 8.67
N TRP A 142 1.92 -18.69 8.37
CA TRP A 142 2.53 -17.46 8.87
C TRP A 142 1.68 -16.83 9.94
N TYR A 143 2.23 -16.67 11.13
CA TYR A 143 1.59 -15.84 12.15
C TYR A 143 1.94 -14.36 11.96
N PHE A 144 0.94 -13.55 11.63
CA PHE A 144 1.03 -12.09 11.71
C PHE A 144 -0.31 -11.53 12.21
N PRO A 145 -0.33 -10.71 13.27
CA PRO A 145 -1.58 -10.16 13.77
C PRO A 145 -2.22 -9.22 12.74
N VAL A 146 -3.55 -9.21 12.69
CA VAL A 146 -4.27 -8.16 11.96
C VAL A 146 -3.98 -6.79 12.59
N VAL A 147 -3.96 -5.74 11.77
CA VAL A 147 -3.63 -4.39 12.24
C VAL A 147 -4.68 -3.92 13.26
N ALA A 148 -4.29 -3.84 14.52
CA ALA A 148 -5.17 -3.38 15.60
C ALA A 148 -5.54 -1.91 15.41
N ARG A 149 -6.73 -1.51 15.90
CA ARG A 149 -7.27 -0.15 15.74
C ARG A 149 -6.35 0.96 16.23
N LEU A 150 -5.59 0.69 17.30
CA LEU A 150 -4.67 1.66 17.94
C LEU A 150 -3.21 1.48 17.52
N HIS A 151 -2.91 0.56 16.58
CA HIS A 151 -1.54 0.29 16.16
C HIS A 151 -0.94 1.50 15.41
N GLY A 152 0.38 1.68 15.52
CA GLY A 152 1.10 2.79 14.90
C GLY A 152 1.01 2.84 13.38
N GLU A 153 0.94 1.67 12.74
CA GLU A 153 0.88 1.56 11.27
C GLU A 153 -0.53 1.84 10.70
N ARG A 154 -1.57 1.94 11.54
CA ARG A 154 -2.96 2.03 11.09
C ARG A 154 -3.23 3.38 10.42
N THR A 155 -3.64 3.32 9.16
CA THR A 155 -4.02 4.49 8.34
C THR A 155 -5.51 4.87 8.46
N GLY A 156 -6.31 3.99 9.07
CA GLY A 156 -7.78 4.11 9.08
C GLY A 156 -8.46 3.34 7.94
N TYR A 157 -7.73 2.91 6.91
CA TYR A 157 -8.26 2.09 5.83
C TYR A 157 -8.80 0.75 6.36
N PRO A 158 -10.06 0.35 6.06
CA PRO A 158 -10.72 -0.78 6.71
C PRO A 158 -9.94 -2.10 6.65
N THR A 159 -9.52 -2.51 5.45
CA THR A 159 -8.93 -3.82 5.14
C THR A 159 -7.39 -3.80 5.05
N GLN A 160 -6.76 -2.82 5.70
CA GLN A 160 -5.30 -2.68 5.74
C GLN A 160 -4.61 -3.95 6.24
N LYS A 161 -3.57 -4.37 5.51
CA LYS A 161 -2.70 -5.49 5.85
C LYS A 161 -1.53 -5.04 6.75
N PRO A 162 -0.99 -5.92 7.59
CA PRO A 162 0.17 -5.59 8.44
C PRO A 162 1.46 -5.51 7.61
N GLU A 163 2.31 -4.52 7.89
CA GLU A 163 3.55 -4.30 7.15
C GLU A 163 4.47 -5.54 7.17
N ALA A 164 4.57 -6.21 8.32
CA ALA A 164 5.45 -7.37 8.50
C ALA A 164 5.09 -8.54 7.55
N LEU A 165 3.81 -8.68 7.18
CA LEU A 165 3.37 -9.68 6.21
C LEU A 165 3.90 -9.35 4.81
N LEU A 166 3.71 -8.10 4.37
CA LEU A 166 4.14 -7.65 3.04
C LEU A 166 5.66 -7.56 2.94
N GLU A 167 6.34 -7.16 4.02
CA GLU A 167 7.80 -7.16 4.12
C GLU A 167 8.38 -8.55 3.88
N ARG A 168 7.82 -9.60 4.49
CA ARG A 168 8.24 -10.98 4.22
C ARG A 168 8.09 -11.35 2.74
N ILE A 169 6.94 -11.01 2.13
CA ILE A 169 6.67 -11.30 0.71
C ILE A 169 7.70 -10.60 -0.19
N VAL A 170 7.91 -9.29 0.02
CA VAL A 170 8.83 -8.47 -0.78
C VAL A 170 10.27 -8.95 -0.62
N LEU A 171 10.72 -9.21 0.62
CA LEU A 171 12.06 -9.71 0.88
C LEU A 171 12.31 -11.06 0.22
N ALA A 172 11.36 -12.00 0.33
CA ALA A 172 11.49 -13.33 -0.27
C ALA A 172 11.54 -13.26 -1.80
N SER A 173 10.71 -12.44 -2.43
CA SER A 173 10.32 -12.65 -3.84
C SER A 173 10.77 -11.53 -4.80
N SER A 174 11.54 -10.55 -4.32
CA SER A 174 12.08 -9.48 -5.16
C SER A 174 13.58 -9.25 -4.92
N PRO A 175 14.39 -9.07 -5.98
CA PRO A 175 15.77 -8.66 -5.81
C PRO A 175 15.84 -7.23 -5.22
N PRO A 176 16.97 -6.84 -4.61
CA PRO A 176 17.26 -5.43 -4.32
C PRO A 176 17.09 -4.59 -5.58
N ASN A 177 16.49 -3.40 -5.46
CA ASN A 177 16.12 -2.53 -6.60
C ASN A 177 15.16 -3.17 -7.62
N GLY A 178 14.56 -4.33 -7.29
CA GLY A 178 13.51 -4.94 -8.11
C GLY A 178 12.22 -4.11 -8.09
N LEU A 179 11.31 -4.44 -9.00
CA LEU A 179 10.00 -3.80 -9.14
C LEU A 179 8.91 -4.62 -8.44
N VAL A 180 8.10 -3.96 -7.61
CA VAL A 180 6.94 -4.54 -6.92
C VAL A 180 5.65 -3.89 -7.45
N GLY A 181 4.71 -4.70 -7.91
CA GLY A 181 3.39 -4.23 -8.37
C GLY A 181 2.28 -4.59 -7.37
N ASP A 182 1.41 -3.63 -7.05
CA ASP A 182 0.17 -3.88 -6.30
C ASP A 182 -1.00 -3.15 -6.96
N PHE A 183 -1.87 -3.91 -7.64
CA PHE A 183 -2.99 -3.35 -8.41
C PHE A 183 -4.33 -3.39 -7.67
N PHE A 184 -4.28 -3.67 -6.36
CA PHE A 184 -5.35 -3.50 -5.40
C PHE A 184 -4.78 -2.85 -4.14
N CYS A 185 -4.03 -1.75 -4.32
CA CYS A 185 -3.09 -1.30 -3.30
C CYS A 185 -3.76 -0.79 -2.02
N GLY A 186 -5.02 -0.37 -2.08
CA GLY A 186 -5.80 0.08 -0.92
C GLY A 186 -5.03 1.10 -0.08
N SER A 187 -4.74 0.73 1.16
CA SER A 187 -3.92 1.53 2.11
C SER A 187 -2.46 1.80 1.71
N GLY A 188 -1.98 1.26 0.58
CA GLY A 188 -0.59 1.41 0.12
C GLY A 188 0.44 0.63 0.93
N THR A 189 0.04 -0.41 1.68
CA THR A 189 0.95 -1.16 2.58
C THR A 189 2.12 -1.77 1.80
N THR A 190 1.83 -2.42 0.67
CA THR A 190 2.84 -3.02 -0.21
C THR A 190 3.82 -1.97 -0.75
N LEU A 191 3.30 -0.81 -1.18
CA LEU A 191 4.11 0.28 -1.74
C LEU A 191 5.06 0.87 -0.69
N ALA A 192 4.54 1.15 0.50
CA ALA A 192 5.34 1.64 1.63
C ALA A 192 6.44 0.65 2.03
N CYS A 193 6.12 -0.65 2.10
CA CYS A 193 7.11 -1.70 2.37
C CYS A 193 8.16 -1.79 1.27
N ALA A 194 7.75 -1.79 -0.01
CA ALA A 194 8.66 -1.82 -1.14
C ALA A 194 9.61 -0.61 -1.14
N GLU A 195 9.09 0.59 -0.92
CA GLU A 195 9.87 1.83 -0.80
C GLU A 195 10.91 1.72 0.32
N ARG A 196 10.49 1.33 1.53
CA ARG A 196 11.37 1.19 2.70
C ARG A 196 12.47 0.16 2.47
N LEU A 197 12.16 -0.90 1.73
CA LEU A 197 13.09 -1.98 1.39
C LEU A 197 13.94 -1.68 0.15
N GLY A 198 13.85 -0.47 -0.44
CA GLY A 198 14.63 -0.08 -1.60
C GLY A 198 14.25 -0.81 -2.90
N ARG A 199 12.96 -1.13 -3.07
CA ARG A 199 12.40 -1.65 -4.33
C ARG A 199 11.66 -0.55 -5.06
N GLU A 200 11.72 -0.52 -6.39
CA GLU A 200 10.78 0.28 -7.17
C GLU A 200 9.37 -0.29 -7.01
N TRP A 201 8.35 0.54 -7.18
CA TRP A 201 6.97 0.09 -7.03
C TRP A 201 6.02 0.78 -7.99
N ILE A 202 4.95 0.06 -8.35
CA ILE A 202 3.79 0.57 -9.07
C ILE A 202 2.55 0.14 -8.29
N GLY A 203 1.71 1.13 -7.95
CA GLY A 203 0.45 0.94 -7.25
C GLY A 203 -0.73 1.36 -8.10
N CYS A 204 -1.83 0.62 -8.05
CA CYS A 204 -3.10 1.02 -8.64
C CYS A 204 -4.26 0.63 -7.71
N ASP A 205 -5.28 1.49 -7.69
CA ASP A 205 -6.56 1.21 -7.07
C ASP A 205 -7.65 1.97 -7.82
N ALA A 206 -8.83 1.36 -7.99
CA ALA A 206 -9.94 1.98 -8.70
C ALA A 206 -10.60 3.10 -7.91
N HIS A 207 -10.42 3.14 -6.59
CA HIS A 207 -11.21 4.01 -5.74
C HIS A 207 -10.38 5.17 -5.16
N PRO A 208 -10.85 6.42 -5.31
CA PRO A 208 -10.13 7.63 -4.92
C PRO A 208 -9.51 7.62 -3.52
N LEU A 209 -10.27 7.16 -2.52
CA LEU A 209 -9.82 7.13 -1.13
C LEU A 209 -8.62 6.21 -0.92
N ALA A 210 -8.48 5.11 -1.68
CA ALA A 210 -7.32 4.23 -1.58
C ALA A 210 -6.07 4.94 -2.07
N ILE A 211 -6.15 5.55 -3.25
CA ILE A 211 -5.05 6.35 -3.81
C ILE A 211 -4.62 7.45 -2.84
N GLN A 212 -5.57 8.12 -2.18
CA GLN A 212 -5.26 9.17 -1.21
C GLN A 212 -4.59 8.64 0.06
N VAL A 213 -5.13 7.56 0.63
CA VAL A 213 -4.55 6.96 1.83
C VAL A 213 -3.14 6.43 1.54
N ALA A 214 -2.96 5.74 0.42
CA ALA A 214 -1.65 5.26 -0.04
C ALA A 214 -0.67 6.43 -0.26
N HIS A 215 -1.11 7.48 -0.95
CA HIS A 215 -0.30 8.67 -1.19
C HIS A 215 0.11 9.35 0.12
N ARG A 216 -0.83 9.58 1.04
CA ARG A 216 -0.53 10.15 2.35
C ARG A 216 0.44 9.30 3.14
N ARG A 217 0.29 7.97 3.11
CA ARG A 217 1.21 7.04 3.77
C ARG A 217 2.63 7.19 3.25
N LEU A 218 2.79 7.26 1.92
CA LEU A 218 4.09 7.45 1.27
C LEU A 218 4.70 8.82 1.58
N LEU A 219 3.89 9.89 1.57
CA LEU A 219 4.37 11.23 1.90
C LEU A 219 4.83 11.37 3.36
N LEU A 220 4.21 10.63 4.28
CA LEU A 220 4.59 10.61 5.70
C LEU A 220 5.77 9.67 6.00
N GLN A 221 6.23 8.90 5.01
CA GLN A 221 7.37 8.01 5.17
C GLN A 221 8.67 8.78 4.92
N ASP A 222 9.55 8.76 5.92
CA ASP A 222 10.85 9.41 5.82
C ASP A 222 11.68 8.83 4.66
N GLY A 223 12.27 9.72 3.87
CA GLY A 223 13.13 9.34 2.75
C GLY A 223 12.41 8.71 1.55
N CYS A 224 11.08 8.79 1.49
CA CYS A 224 10.31 8.35 0.32
C CYS A 224 10.79 9.04 -0.96
N ARG A 225 11.16 8.26 -1.97
CA ARG A 225 11.63 8.76 -3.27
C ARG A 225 10.50 9.47 -4.02
N PRO A 226 10.80 10.44 -4.90
CA PRO A 226 9.79 11.08 -5.73
C PRO A 226 9.04 10.07 -6.60
N TYR A 227 7.72 10.22 -6.69
CA TYR A 227 6.84 9.39 -7.51
C TYR A 227 5.78 10.23 -8.21
N ARG A 228 5.12 9.65 -9.22
CA ARG A 228 4.03 10.27 -9.97
C ARG A 228 2.72 9.55 -9.66
N ILE A 229 1.63 10.31 -9.63
CA ILE A 229 0.27 9.78 -9.64
C ILE A 229 -0.36 10.13 -10.98
N GLU A 230 -0.93 9.12 -11.62
CA GLU A 230 -1.68 9.24 -12.87
C GLU A 230 -3.12 8.79 -12.64
N SER A 231 -4.05 9.36 -13.39
CA SER A 231 -5.47 9.01 -13.35
C SER A 231 -6.03 9.10 -14.76
N ASP A 232 -6.76 8.08 -15.18
CA ASP A 232 -7.44 8.08 -16.48
C ASP A 232 -8.68 8.99 -16.47
N ASP A 233 -9.29 9.19 -15.30
CA ASP A 233 -10.39 10.13 -15.09
C ASP A 233 -9.91 11.29 -14.21
N PRO A 234 -9.72 12.51 -14.74
CA PRO A 234 -9.37 13.65 -13.92
C PRO A 234 -10.53 13.97 -12.99
N GLN A 235 -10.39 13.62 -11.71
CA GLN A 235 -11.37 14.00 -10.69
C GLN A 235 -11.62 15.51 -10.75
N PRO A 236 -12.89 15.95 -10.87
CA PRO A 236 -13.18 17.36 -10.93
C PRO A 236 -12.72 18.06 -9.65
N ALA A 237 -12.01 19.17 -9.79
CA ALA A 237 -11.65 20.02 -8.68
C ALA A 237 -12.92 20.66 -8.10
N THR A 238 -13.44 20.08 -7.02
CA THR A 238 -14.69 20.49 -6.37
C THR A 238 -14.45 21.40 -5.17
N LEU A 239 -13.24 21.42 -4.61
CA LEU A 239 -12.85 22.30 -3.52
C LEU A 239 -12.35 23.65 -4.04
N LYS A 240 -12.84 24.73 -3.43
CA LYS A 240 -12.35 26.09 -3.66
C LYS A 240 -11.31 26.45 -2.63
N ALA A 241 -10.04 26.23 -2.97
CA ALA A 241 -8.92 26.63 -2.13
C ALA A 241 -8.74 28.15 -2.12
N VAL A 242 -8.29 28.68 -0.99
CA VAL A 242 -7.90 30.08 -0.79
C VAL A 242 -6.46 30.06 -0.29
N ALA A 243 -5.55 30.66 -1.06
CA ALA A 243 -4.15 30.76 -0.71
C ALA A 243 -3.54 32.07 -1.24
N ALA A 244 -2.51 32.55 -0.57
CA ALA A 244 -1.78 33.75 -0.91
C ALA A 244 -0.31 33.45 -1.21
N VAL A 245 0.26 34.16 -2.18
CA VAL A 245 1.70 34.14 -2.45
C VAL A 245 2.39 35.17 -1.56
N GLU A 246 3.43 34.75 -0.86
CA GLU A 246 4.26 35.60 -0.01
C GLU A 246 5.67 35.67 -0.59
N ARG A 247 6.26 36.87 -0.68
CA ARG A 247 7.62 37.06 -1.22
C ARG A 247 8.52 37.74 -0.20
N ARG A 248 9.69 37.12 0.06
CA ARG A 248 10.75 37.68 0.89
C ARG A 248 12.09 37.48 0.16
N GLY A 249 12.57 38.51 -0.53
CA GLY A 249 13.80 38.42 -1.33
C GLY A 249 13.71 37.40 -2.46
N SER A 250 14.58 36.38 -2.46
CA SER A 250 14.56 35.25 -3.41
C SER A 250 13.68 34.07 -2.96
N GLN A 251 13.06 34.18 -1.80
CA GLN A 251 12.20 33.15 -1.24
C GLN A 251 10.75 33.45 -1.62
N VAL A 252 10.07 32.45 -2.16
CA VAL A 252 8.64 32.50 -2.46
C VAL A 252 7.96 31.48 -1.55
N GLY A 253 6.96 31.95 -0.82
CA GLY A 253 6.09 31.15 0.02
C GLY A 253 4.67 31.13 -0.53
N VAL A 254 3.95 30.06 -0.25
CA VAL A 254 2.50 30.00 -0.36
C VAL A 254 1.96 29.80 1.04
N ARG A 255 1.01 30.65 1.44
CA ARG A 255 0.23 30.48 2.66
C ARG A 255 -1.18 30.04 2.28
N LEU A 256 -1.57 28.85 2.74
CA LEU A 256 -2.90 28.30 2.56
C LEU A 256 -3.82 28.82 3.68
N ASP A 257 -4.85 29.58 3.31
CA ASP A 257 -5.91 30.02 4.23
C ASP A 257 -6.91 28.90 4.50
N GLY A 258 -7.10 28.01 3.52
CA GLY A 258 -7.94 26.82 3.62
C GLY A 258 -8.80 26.62 2.39
N VAL A 259 -9.90 25.90 2.57
CA VAL A 259 -10.93 25.70 1.54
C VAL A 259 -12.24 26.32 2.00
N LEU A 260 -13.02 26.87 1.07
CA LEU A 260 -14.33 27.43 1.35
C LEU A 260 -15.36 26.31 1.49
N PRO A 261 -15.94 26.07 2.69
CA PRO A 261 -16.99 25.08 2.87
C PRO A 261 -18.26 25.50 2.14
N ARG A 262 -19.09 24.53 1.72
CA ARG A 262 -20.42 24.84 1.17
C ARG A 262 -21.22 25.66 2.20
N GLY A 263 -21.64 26.86 1.80
CA GLY A 263 -22.48 27.74 2.63
C GLY A 263 -21.75 28.58 3.70
N ARG A 264 -20.41 28.51 3.80
CA ARG A 264 -19.62 29.38 4.69
C ARG A 264 -18.79 30.41 3.91
N ARG A 265 -18.53 31.57 4.51
CA ARG A 265 -17.72 32.64 3.91
C ARG A 265 -16.23 32.57 4.28
N THR A 266 -15.87 31.87 5.35
CA THR A 266 -14.50 31.83 5.88
C THR A 266 -13.82 30.52 5.49
N PRO A 267 -12.60 30.55 4.90
CA PRO A 267 -11.85 29.34 4.61
C PRO A 267 -11.41 28.63 5.90
N SER A 268 -11.29 27.30 5.83
CA SER A 268 -10.82 26.47 6.95
C SER A 268 -9.84 25.39 6.48
N LEU A 269 -8.88 25.05 7.34
CA LEU A 269 -7.94 23.95 7.14
C LEU A 269 -8.47 22.60 7.67
N GLU A 270 -9.59 22.60 8.40
CA GLU A 270 -10.07 21.41 9.13
C GLU A 270 -10.35 20.22 8.22
N GLU A 271 -11.03 20.47 7.08
CA GLU A 271 -11.41 19.42 6.14
C GLU A 271 -10.25 18.95 5.26
N ILE A 272 -9.10 19.64 5.29
CA ILE A 272 -7.93 19.33 4.46
C ILE A 272 -7.10 18.23 5.14
N ASP A 273 -6.72 17.22 4.35
CA ASP A 273 -5.82 16.16 4.79
C ASP A 273 -4.36 16.48 4.43
N PHE A 274 -4.12 16.91 3.19
CA PHE A 274 -2.82 17.43 2.77
C PHE A 274 -2.98 18.44 1.64
N TRP A 275 -1.93 19.22 1.40
CA TRP A 275 -1.83 20.12 0.28
C TRP A 275 -0.40 20.22 -0.22
N GLU A 276 -0.26 20.68 -1.45
CA GLU A 276 1.00 20.63 -2.17
C GLU A 276 1.09 21.76 -3.19
N VAL A 277 2.33 22.11 -3.53
CA VAL A 277 2.66 23.21 -4.43
C VAL A 277 3.50 22.69 -5.58
N ASP A 278 3.06 23.03 -6.78
CA ASP A 278 3.85 23.03 -8.01
C ASP A 278 4.31 24.49 -8.25
N TRP A 279 5.61 24.75 -8.07
CA TRP A 279 6.19 26.09 -8.12
C TRP A 279 6.41 26.61 -9.56
N ASP A 280 6.21 25.77 -10.57
CA ASP A 280 6.42 26.09 -11.98
C ASP A 280 5.38 25.47 -12.92
N TYR A 281 4.13 25.44 -12.45
CA TYR A 281 3.00 24.86 -13.16
C TYR A 281 2.78 25.43 -14.57
N THR A 282 2.83 24.57 -15.56
CA THR A 282 2.70 24.91 -16.99
C THR A 282 1.27 24.80 -17.53
N GLY A 283 0.30 24.36 -16.72
CA GLY A 283 -1.08 24.15 -17.16
C GLY A 283 -1.42 22.72 -17.58
N GLY A 284 -0.48 21.79 -17.44
CA GLY A 284 -0.65 20.36 -17.75
C GLY A 284 -0.60 19.48 -16.50
N VAL A 285 0.36 18.55 -16.47
CA VAL A 285 0.56 17.65 -15.32
C VAL A 285 1.00 18.45 -14.11
N PHE A 286 0.34 18.22 -12.96
CA PHE A 286 0.74 18.80 -11.69
C PHE A 286 1.96 18.07 -11.13
N HIS A 287 3.04 18.80 -10.84
CA HIS A 287 4.25 18.25 -10.21
C HIS A 287 4.30 18.62 -8.73
N SER A 288 4.13 17.63 -7.86
CA SER A 288 4.23 17.80 -6.41
C SER A 288 5.67 18.10 -5.99
N GLN A 289 5.99 19.37 -5.73
CA GLN A 289 7.35 19.80 -5.40
C GLN A 289 7.53 20.18 -3.92
N SER A 290 6.45 20.50 -3.23
CA SER A 290 6.45 20.74 -1.78
C SER A 290 5.09 20.33 -1.23
N GLN A 291 5.07 19.72 -0.04
CA GLN A 291 3.88 19.13 0.54
C GLN A 291 3.77 19.47 2.02
N ALA A 292 2.55 19.68 2.48
CA ALA A 292 2.21 19.79 3.89
C ALA A 292 1.07 18.81 4.15
N ILE A 293 1.30 17.90 5.10
CA ILE A 293 0.43 16.76 5.34
C ILE A 293 0.06 16.74 6.80
N ARG A 294 -1.18 16.37 7.08
CA ARG A 294 -1.65 16.08 8.42
C ARG A 294 -1.04 14.77 8.93
N PRO A 295 -0.33 14.74 10.06
CA PRO A 295 0.08 13.50 10.69
C PRO A 295 -1.14 12.64 11.06
N TRP A 296 -1.01 11.31 11.10
CA TRP A 296 -2.13 10.40 11.40
C TRP A 296 -2.86 10.71 12.72
N ARG A 297 -2.12 11.24 13.70
CA ARG A 297 -2.60 11.48 15.08
C ARG A 297 -2.69 12.96 15.46
N SER A 298 -2.50 13.88 14.51
CA SER A 298 -2.55 15.32 14.77
C SER A 298 -3.63 16.01 13.92
N SER A 299 -4.28 17.00 14.51
CA SER A 299 -5.18 17.93 13.81
C SER A 299 -4.47 19.18 13.30
N GLU A 300 -3.15 19.24 13.39
CA GLU A 300 -2.36 20.33 12.83
C GLU A 300 -2.01 20.04 11.36
N LEU A 301 -2.12 21.06 10.52
CA LEU A 301 -1.70 21.04 9.13
C LEU A 301 -0.86 22.31 8.90
N PRO A 302 0.43 22.19 8.50
CA PRO A 302 1.24 23.35 8.21
C PRO A 302 0.55 24.22 7.15
N SER A 303 0.34 25.49 7.46
CA SER A 303 -0.38 26.43 6.59
C SER A 303 0.54 27.14 5.60
N ARG A 304 1.86 26.91 5.66
CA ARG A 304 2.83 27.57 4.80
C ARG A 304 3.84 26.58 4.24
N LEU A 305 4.10 26.71 2.93
CA LEU A 305 5.18 26.04 2.23
C LEU A 305 6.04 27.11 1.54
N GLU A 306 7.34 26.89 1.46
CA GLU A 306 8.26 27.86 0.86
C GLU A 306 9.40 27.20 0.10
N ARG A 307 9.85 27.86 -0.97
CA ARG A 307 10.97 27.42 -1.78
C ARG A 307 11.82 28.61 -2.21
N ARG A 308 13.14 28.42 -2.22
CA ARG A 308 14.06 29.37 -2.84
C ARG A 308 14.02 29.20 -4.35
N LEU A 309 13.66 30.25 -5.07
CA LEU A 309 13.62 30.23 -6.53
C LEU A 309 14.88 30.88 -7.11
N SER A 310 15.44 30.24 -8.14
CA SER A 310 16.68 30.67 -8.80
C SER A 310 16.51 31.94 -9.66
N SER A 311 15.28 32.30 -10.04
CA SER A 311 15.01 33.43 -10.93
C SER A 311 13.88 34.33 -10.39
N ARG A 312 13.99 35.65 -10.60
CA ARG A 312 12.89 36.61 -10.35
C ARG A 312 11.79 36.64 -11.42
N ARG A 313 11.86 35.76 -12.44
CA ARG A 313 10.86 35.72 -13.53
C ARG A 313 9.48 35.44 -12.96
N ARG A 314 8.45 36.11 -13.51
CA ARG A 314 7.05 35.80 -13.21
C ARG A 314 6.76 34.36 -13.58
N ARG A 315 6.19 33.59 -12.65
CA ARG A 315 5.83 32.19 -12.85
C ARG A 315 4.38 31.97 -12.47
N ARG A 316 3.80 30.97 -13.12
CA ARG A 316 2.53 30.40 -12.69
C ARG A 316 2.86 29.28 -11.72
N LEU A 317 2.13 29.22 -10.62
CA LEU A 317 2.23 28.14 -9.65
C LEU A 317 0.85 27.56 -9.42
N ALA A 318 0.79 26.29 -9.03
CA ALA A 318 -0.45 25.62 -8.68
C ALA A 318 -0.41 25.09 -7.26
N VAL A 319 -1.53 25.22 -6.58
CA VAL A 319 -1.78 24.68 -5.25
C VAL A 319 -2.84 23.60 -5.41
N ARG A 320 -2.49 22.35 -5.08
CA ARG A 320 -3.45 21.25 -5.01
C ARG A 320 -3.77 20.99 -3.54
N VAL A 321 -5.06 20.92 -3.21
CA VAL A 321 -5.56 20.61 -1.87
C VAL A 321 -6.38 19.34 -1.95
N VAL A 322 -6.25 18.49 -0.93
CA VAL A 322 -6.99 17.23 -0.82
C VAL A 322 -7.71 17.20 0.52
N ALA A 323 -9.03 17.04 0.49
CA ALA A 323 -9.83 16.89 1.69
C ALA A 323 -9.77 15.46 2.25
N ARG A 324 -10.10 15.31 3.53
CA ARG A 324 -10.15 14.02 4.24
C ARG A 324 -11.14 13.01 3.64
N ASP A 325 -12.04 13.46 2.78
CA ASP A 325 -13.14 12.68 2.22
C ASP A 325 -12.95 12.30 0.74
N GLY A 326 -11.81 12.60 0.11
CA GLY A 326 -11.66 12.36 -1.32
C GLY A 326 -11.58 13.60 -2.18
N ARG A 327 -12.18 14.71 -1.77
CA ARG A 327 -12.36 15.84 -2.69
C ARG A 327 -11.04 16.56 -2.96
N LEU A 328 -10.88 17.02 -4.20
CA LEU A 328 -9.70 17.74 -4.66
C LEU A 328 -10.03 19.20 -4.98
N GLY A 329 -9.06 20.09 -4.80
CA GLY A 329 -9.09 21.45 -5.30
C GLY A 329 -7.78 21.80 -5.98
N LEU A 330 -7.84 22.55 -7.07
CA LEU A 330 -6.67 23.06 -7.78
C LEU A 330 -6.80 24.57 -7.96
N LEU A 331 -5.86 25.33 -7.41
CA LEU A 331 -5.81 26.78 -7.49
C LEU A 331 -4.54 27.19 -8.21
N THR A 332 -4.66 27.97 -9.28
CA THR A 332 -3.52 28.54 -9.98
C THR A 332 -3.29 29.97 -9.50
N LEU A 333 -2.05 30.29 -9.13
CA LEU A 333 -1.63 31.62 -8.71
C LEU A 333 -0.49 32.14 -9.60
N ARG A 334 -0.20 33.43 -9.50
CA ARG A 334 0.96 34.06 -10.14
C ARG A 334 1.89 34.55 -9.05
N ALA A 335 3.17 34.16 -9.14
CA ALA A 335 4.23 34.72 -8.32
C ALA A 335 5.07 35.65 -9.18
#